data_AF-A0A496REM6-F1
#
_entry.id   AF-A0A496REM6-F1
#
_cell.length_a   1.000
_cell.length_b   1.000
_cell.length_c   1.000
_cell.angle_alpha   90.00
_cell.angle_beta   90.00
_cell.angle_gamma   90.00
#
_symmetry.space_group_name_H-M   'P 1'
#
loop_
_entity.id
_entity.type
_entity.pdbx_description
1 polymer ?
#
loop_
_entity_poly.entity_id
_entity_poly.type
_entity_poly.pdbx_seq_one_letter_code
_entity_poly.pdbx_strand_id
1 'polypeptide(L)' 'MEYLCTECGKTYPSSEVIWQCTCGGLLDIIHEFRFEPDMVRNRYYSMWRYREALPVIKDTAIISFREGYTPLVPV' A
#
# COMPACT_ATOMS: atom_id res chain seq x y z
N MET A 1 -2.34 -11.37 1.99
CA MET A 1 -2.95 -10.08 1.61
C MET A 1 -4.20 -10.39 0.84
N GLU A 2 -5.27 -9.68 1.15
CA GLU A 2 -6.60 -9.93 0.61
C GLU A 2 -7.26 -8.61 0.26
N TYR A 3 -8.18 -8.65 -0.69
CA TYR A 3 -9.08 -7.55 -0.97
C TYR A 3 -10.39 -7.77 -0.21
N LEU A 4 -10.95 -6.69 0.33
CA LEU A 4 -12.24 -6.67 1.01
C LEU A 4 -13.21 -5.79 0.25
N CYS A 5 -14.38 -6.31 -0.11
CA CYS A 5 -15.43 -5.45 -0.61
C CYS A 5 -15.99 -4.56 0.50
N THR A 6 -15.97 -3.25 0.26
CA THR A 6 -16.45 -2.22 1.20
C THR A 6 -17.98 -2.21 1.38
N GLU A 7 -18.74 -2.87 0.50
CA GLU A 7 -20.20 -2.91 0.56
C GLU A 7 -20.75 -4.23 1.11
N CYS A 8 -20.28 -5.38 0.59
CA CYS A 8 -20.81 -6.70 0.95
C CYS A 8 -19.89 -7.52 1.86
N GLY A 9 -18.69 -7.04 2.16
CA GLY A 9 -17.73 -7.73 3.03
C GLY A 9 -17.08 -8.99 2.44
N LYS A 10 -17.34 -9.32 1.17
CA LYS A 10 -16.70 -10.46 0.51
C LYS A 10 -15.20 -10.24 0.37
N THR A 11 -14.41 -11.26 0.66
CA THR A 11 -12.95 -11.24 0.50
C THR A 11 -12.49 -11.94 -0.76
N TYR A 12 -11.36 -11.50 -1.29
CA TYR A 12 -10.71 -12.06 -2.47
C TYR A 12 -9.19 -12.14 -2.25
N PRO A 13 -8.50 -13.18 -2.75
CA PRO A 13 -7.06 -13.23 -2.69
C PRO A 13 -6.43 -12.14 -3.57
N SER A 14 -5.36 -11.49 -3.10
CA SER A 14 -4.71 -10.40 -3.87
C SER A 14 -4.04 -10.86 -5.17
N SER A 15 -3.92 -12.17 -5.40
CA SER A 15 -3.47 -12.77 -6.66
C SER A 15 -4.53 -12.79 -7.76
N GLU A 16 -5.80 -12.55 -7.40
CA GLU A 16 -6.90 -12.49 -8.36
C GLU A 16 -6.89 -11.13 -9.09
N VAL A 17 -6.93 -11.17 -10.43
CA VAL A 17 -6.89 -9.97 -11.28
C VAL A 17 -8.32 -9.44 -11.45
N ILE A 18 -8.81 -8.78 -10.41
CA ILE A 18 -10.12 -8.12 -10.36
C ILE A 18 -9.96 -6.66 -9.95
N TRP A 19 -10.89 -5.81 -10.41
CA TRP A 19 -10.91 -4.39 -10.08
C TRP A 19 -12.21 -3.96 -9.37
N GLN A 20 -13.19 -4.87 -9.27
CA GLN A 20 -14.49 -4.63 -8.65
C GLN A 20 -15.04 -5.92 -8.04
N CYS A 21 -15.80 -5.81 -6.95
CA CYS A 21 -16.55 -6.95 -6.41
C CYS A 21 -17.68 -7.35 -7.35
N THR A 22 -18.09 -8.62 -7.32
CA THR A 22 -19.25 -9.13 -8.06
C THR A 22 -20.58 -8.48 -7.64
N CYS A 23 -20.63 -7.78 -6.51
CA CYS A 23 -21.80 -6.99 -6.08
C CYS A 23 -21.83 -5.56 -6.65
N GLY A 24 -20.75 -5.08 -7.27
CA GLY A 24 -20.59 -3.71 -7.73
C GLY A 24 -19.74 -2.81 -6.82
N GLY A 25 -19.52 -3.21 -5.56
CA GLY A 25 -18.75 -2.41 -4.60
C GLY A 25 -17.24 -2.35 -4.89
N LEU A 26 -16.61 -1.30 -4.35
CA LEU A 26 -15.15 -1.10 -4.40
C LEU A 26 -14.41 -2.07 -3.48
N LEU A 27 -13.19 -2.41 -3.88
CA LEU A 27 -12.28 -3.27 -3.15
C LEU A 27 -11.28 -2.43 -2.34
N ASP A 28 -11.18 -2.71 -1.06
CA ASP A 28 -10.13 -2.22 -0.17
C ASP A 28 -9.08 -3.31 0.08
N ILE A 29 -7.92 -2.97 0.62
CA ILE A 29 -6.82 -3.91 0.90
C ILE A 29 -6.77 -4.19 2.40
N ILE A 30 -6.89 -5.46 2.79
CA ILE A 30 -6.61 -5.89 4.15
C ILE A 30 -5.09 -6.01 4.30
N HIS A 31 -4.49 -5.02 4.97
CA HIS A 31 -3.07 -4.96 5.29
C HIS A 31 -2.86 -4.44 6.70
N GLU A 32 -2.53 -5.33 7.62
CA GLU A 32 -2.04 -4.94 8.94
C GLU A 32 -0.56 -4.58 8.86
N PHE A 33 -0.20 -3.45 9.45
CA PHE A 33 1.18 -3.02 9.54
C PHE A 33 1.50 -2.48 10.92
N ARG A 34 2.78 -2.58 11.29
CA ARG A 34 3.35 -1.88 12.43
C ARG A 34 4.36 -0.87 11.91
N PHE A 35 4.19 0.37 12.32
CA PHE A 35 5.07 1.45 11.92
C PHE A 35 5.51 2.24 13.14
N GLU A 36 6.82 2.44 13.27
CA GLU A 36 7.39 3.30 14.30
C GLU A 36 8.12 4.47 13.61
N PRO A 37 7.88 5.73 14.03
CA PRO A 37 8.45 6.90 13.36
C PRO A 37 9.98 6.87 13.21
N ASP A 38 10.69 6.21 14.12
CA ASP A 38 12.15 6.12 14.07
C ASP A 38 12.67 5.24 12.92
N MET A 39 11.86 4.30 12.42
CA MET A 39 12.22 3.39 11.32
C MET A 39 12.60 4.13 10.02
N VAL A 40 12.09 5.35 9.83
CA VAL A 40 12.27 6.10 8.57
C VAL A 40 13.40 7.11 8.61
N ARG A 41 14.07 7.31 9.77
CA ARG A 41 15.07 8.38 9.95
C ARG A 41 16.29 8.21 9.04
N ASN A 42 16.77 6.97 8.88
CA ASN A 42 17.98 6.65 8.12
C ASN A 42 17.70 6.09 6.72
N ARG A 43 16.44 6.14 6.27
CA ARG A 43 16.04 5.66 4.95
C ARG A 43 16.13 6.79 3.93
N TYR A 44 16.32 6.41 2.67
CA TYR A 44 16.31 7.35 1.57
C TYR A 44 14.98 8.13 1.53
N TYR A 45 15.04 9.41 1.16
CA TYR A 45 13.89 10.30 1.06
C TYR A 45 13.03 9.98 -0.17
N SER A 46 12.24 8.92 -0.08
CA SER A 46 11.23 8.52 -1.09
C SER A 46 9.98 7.99 -0.38
N MET A 47 8.91 7.70 -1.13
CA MET A 47 7.72 7.05 -0.55
C MET A 47 8.05 5.70 0.11
N TRP A 48 9.08 5.00 -0.39
CA TRP A 48 9.51 3.69 0.10
C TRP A 48 10.11 3.71 1.50
N ARG A 49 10.39 4.89 2.06
CA ARG A 49 10.76 4.98 3.48
C ARG A 49 9.66 4.44 4.40
N TYR A 50 8.39 4.48 3.97
CA TYR A 50 7.22 3.97 4.70
C TYR A 50 6.87 2.51 4.35
N ARG A 51 7.88 1.71 3.98
CA ARG A 51 7.73 0.34 3.46
C ARG A 51 6.75 -0.54 4.22
N GLU A 52 6.72 -0.44 5.54
CA GLU A 52 5.88 -1.25 6.43
C GLU A 52 4.39 -0.96 6.22
N ALA A 53 4.04 0.30 5.97
CA ALA A 53 2.66 0.73 5.74
C ALA A 53 2.16 0.40 4.31
N LEU A 54 3.08 0.11 3.38
CA LEU A 54 2.73 -0.21 2.00
C LEU A 54 2.44 -1.71 1.84
N PRO A 55 1.31 -2.06 1.17
CA PRO A 55 0.90 -3.44 0.97
C PRO A 55 1.72 -4.10 -0.16
N VAL A 56 3.02 -4.31 0.08
CA VAL A 56 3.92 -5.05 -0.82
C VAL A 56 4.38 -6.34 -0.14
N ILE A 57 4.26 -7.46 -0.85
CA ILE A 57 4.53 -8.80 -0.30
C ILE A 57 6.04 -9.05 -0.14
N LYS A 58 6.87 -8.63 -1.11
CA LYS A 58 8.32 -8.83 -1.10
C LYS A 58 9.04 -7.57 -1.56
N ASP A 59 10.12 -7.21 -0.88
CA ASP A 59 10.92 -6.03 -1.24
C ASP A 59 11.57 -6.16 -2.62
N THR A 60 11.85 -7.38 -3.07
CA THR A 60 12.36 -7.66 -4.41
C THR A 60 11.37 -7.35 -5.53
N ALA A 61 10.08 -7.13 -5.21
CA ALA A 61 9.07 -6.72 -6.17
C ALA A 61 8.99 -5.19 -6.34
N ILE A 62 9.78 -4.43 -5.57
CA ILE A 62 9.79 -2.97 -5.65
C ILE A 62 10.62 -2.53 -6.86
N ILE A 63 9.92 -1.99 -7.85
CA ILE A 63 10.51 -1.30 -9.00
C ILE A 63 10.25 0.19 -8.78
N SER A 64 11.30 1.00 -8.67
CA SER A 64 11.15 2.39 -8.26
C SER A 64 12.18 3.31 -8.92
N PHE A 65 11.75 4.54 -9.18
CA PHE A 65 12.62 5.66 -9.54
C PHE A 65 12.93 6.58 -8.34
N ARG A 66 12.62 6.09 -7.12
CA ARG A 66 12.72 6.82 -5.84
C ARG A 66 11.73 7.98 -5.73
N GLU A 67 10.56 7.81 -6.33
CA GLU A 67 9.45 8.74 -6.30
C GLU A 67 8.90 9.02 -4.89
N GLY A 68 8.10 10.09 -4.79
CA GLY A 68 7.59 10.62 -3.51
C GLY A 68 8.54 11.62 -2.88
N TYR A 69 8.26 11.98 -1.62
CA TYR A 69 8.98 13.04 -0.90
C TYR A 69 9.08 14.36 -1.69
N THR A 70 8.01 14.70 -2.40
CA THR A 70 7.91 15.92 -3.21
C THR A 70 8.13 17.14 -2.30
N PRO A 71 9.07 18.05 -2.64
CA PRO A 71 9.32 19.24 -1.84
C PRO A 71 8.05 20.09 -1.69
N LEU A 72 7.76 20.48 -0.46
CA LEU A 72 6.74 21.48 -0.18
C LEU A 72 7.38 22.87 -0.31
N VAL A 73 6.80 23.72 -1.13
CA VAL A 73 7.21 25.12 -1.27
C VAL A 73 6.31 26.01 -0.43
N PRO A 74 6.83 27.09 0.17
CA PRO A 74 5.98 28.10 0.82
C PRO A 74 4.92 28.63 -0.15
N VAL A 75 3.76 28.98 0.40
CA VAL A 75 2.65 29.64 -0.33
C VAL A 75 2.88 31.14 -0.36
#